data_AF-A0A967G225-F1
#
_entry.id   AF-A0A967G225-F1
#
_cell.length_a   1.000
_cell.length_b   1.000
_cell.length_c   1.000
_cell.angle_alpha   90.00
_cell.angle_beta   90.00
_cell.angle_gamma   90.00
#
_symmetry.space_group_name_H-M   'P 1'
#
loop_
_entity.id
_entity.type
_entity.pdbx_description
1 polymer ?
#
loop_
_entity_poly.entity_id
_entity_poly.type
_entity_poly.pdbx_seq_one_letter_code
_entity_poly.pdbx_strand_id
1 'polypeptide(L)' 'MQNPLIGHKLANFRVEQLIGRGGMAEVYYGHDLMLHRPVAIKVIDARLRDNVTYAHRFV' A
#
# COMPACT_ATOMS: atom_id res chain seq x y z
N MET A 1 4.73 -7.29 -15.69
CA MET A 1 3.31 -7.39 -15.31
C MET A 1 2.91 -6.08 -14.66
N GLN A 2 1.86 -5.43 -15.15
CA GLN A 2 1.40 -4.13 -14.65
C GLN A 2 0.89 -4.29 -13.21
N ASN A 3 1.31 -3.39 -12.31
CA ASN A 3 0.89 -3.47 -10.93
C ASN A 3 -0.60 -3.10 -10.84
N PRO A 4 -1.49 -3.99 -10.35
CA PRO A 4 -2.93 -3.79 -10.40
C PRO A 4 -3.42 -2.62 -9.54
N LEU A 5 -2.58 -2.06 -8.67
CA LEU A 5 -2.95 -0.95 -7.80
C LEU A 5 -2.60 0.41 -8.41
N ILE A 6 -1.61 0.50 -9.29
CA ILE A 6 -1.20 1.78 -9.89
C ILE A 6 -2.36 2.34 -10.73
N GLY A 7 -2.69 3.62 -10.50
CA GLY A 7 -3.80 4.28 -11.18
C GLY A 7 -5.17 3.97 -10.56
N HIS A 8 -5.23 3.21 -9.46
CA HIS A 8 -6.46 2.98 -8.70
C HIS A 8 -6.53 3.85 -7.44
N LYS A 9 -7.74 3.97 -6.90
CA LYS A 9 -8.04 4.66 -5.65
C LYS A 9 -8.28 3.62 -4.56
N LEU A 10 -7.58 3.76 -3.44
CA LEU A 10 -7.76 2.97 -2.22
C LEU A 10 -8.27 3.89 -1.12
N ALA A 11 -9.54 3.78 -0.74
CA ALA A 11 -10.20 4.76 0.12
C ALA A 11 -9.97 6.19 -0.39
N ASN A 12 -9.33 7.09 0.36
CA ASN A 12 -9.05 8.47 -0.08
C ASN A 12 -7.70 8.63 -0.78
N PHE A 13 -6.96 7.56 -1.02
CA PHE A 13 -5.62 7.61 -1.56
C PHE A 13 -5.59 7.22 -3.04
N ARG A 14 -4.93 8.02 -3.88
CA ARG A 14 -4.62 7.70 -5.28
C ARG A 14 -3.24 7.06 -5.34
N VAL A 15 -3.14 5.84 -5.89
CA VAL A 15 -1.86 5.13 -6.04
C VAL A 15 -1.23 5.53 -7.37
N GLU A 16 0.05 5.92 -7.36
CA GLU A 16 0.73 6.43 -8.56
C GLU A 16 1.93 5.60 -8.97
N GLN A 17 2.76 5.18 -8.00
CA GLN A 17 3.98 4.46 -8.32
C GLN A 17 4.37 3.50 -7.20
N LEU A 18 4.89 2.33 -7.55
CA LEU A 18 5.56 1.46 -6.60
C LEU A 18 6.95 2.04 -6.24
N ILE A 19 7.21 2.25 -4.95
CA ILE A 19 8.49 2.80 -4.46
C ILE A 19 9.29 1.82 -3.60
N GLY A 20 8.70 0.69 -3.20
CA GLY A 20 9.43 -0.34 -2.48
C GLY A 20 8.70 -1.67 -2.44
N ARG A 21 9.47 -2.76 -2.37
CA ARG A 21 8.98 -4.11 -2.11
C ARG A 21 9.77 -4.72 -0.97
N GLY A 22 9.09 -5.29 0.01
CA GLY A 22 9.67 -6.13 1.04
C GLY A 22 9.01 -7.50 1.06
N GLY A 23 9.51 -8.40 1.91
CA GLY A 23 8.98 -9.77 2.00
C GLY A 23 7.50 -9.86 2.40
N MET A 24 6.92 -8.81 2.98
CA MET A 24 5.56 -8.82 3.52
C MET A 24 4.60 -7.81 2.89
N ALA A 25 5.14 -6.82 2.17
CA ALA A 25 4.37 -5.68 1.73
C ALA A 25 5.02 -5.00 0.54
N GLU A 26 4.18 -4.31 -0.22
CA GLU A 26 4.59 -3.33 -1.21
C GLU A 26 4.30 -1.93 -0.67
N VAL A 27 5.17 -0.98 -0.99
CA VAL A 27 5.03 0.43 -0.61
C VAL A 27 4.91 1.25 -1.88
N TYR A 28 3.88 2.07 -1.93
CA TYR A 28 3.57 2.92 -3.08
C TYR A 28 3.67 4.39 -2.70
N TYR A 29 4.11 5.20 -3.65
CA TYR A 29 3.87 6.63 -3.65
C TYR A 29 2.45 6.89 -4.15
N GLY A 30 1.78 7.83 -3.51
CA GLY A 30 0.45 8.26 -3.89
C GLY A 30 0.07 9.60 -3.26
N HIS A 31 -1.18 9.99 -3.46
CA HIS A 31 -1.74 11.24 -2.95
C HIS A 31 -2.93 10.98 -2.04
N ASP A 32 -2.95 11.60 -0.86
CA ASP A 32 -4.15 11.75 -0.06
C ASP A 32 -5.03 12.83 -0.70
N LEU A 33 -6.18 12.43 -1.22
CA LEU A 33 -7.11 13.33 -1.92
C LEU A 33 -7.92 14.21 -0.96
N MET A 34 -7.98 13.86 0.33
CA MET A 34 -8.67 14.67 1.33
C MET A 34 -7.73 15.74 1.88
N LEU A 35 -6.49 15.37 2.21
CA LEU A 35 -5.48 16.27 2.76
C LEU A 35 -4.59 16.94 1.71
N HIS A 36 -4.77 16.61 0.43
CA HIS A 36 -4.03 17.18 -0.71
C HIS A 36 -2.50 17.11 -0.56
N ARG A 37 -1.98 15.99 -0.04
CA ARG A 37 -0.54 15.81 0.20
C ARG A 37 -0.02 14.46 -0.31
N PRO A 38 1.27 14.37 -0.67
CA PRO A 38 1.89 13.09 -1.00
C PRO A 38 1.98 12.18 0.24
N VAL A 39 1.82 10.88 0.03
CA VAL A 39 1.88 9.85 1.09
C VAL A 39 2.54 8.57 0.61
N ALA A 40 3.09 7.80 1.55
CA ALA A 40 3.48 6.42 1.32
C ALA A 40 2.33 5.48 1.72
N ILE A 41 1.91 4.62 0.80
CA ILE A 41 0.81 3.67 0.97
C ILE A 41 1.41 2.26 1.09
N LYS A 42 1.33 1.66 2.27
CA LYS A 42 1.83 0.30 2.51
C LYS A 42 0.70 -0.71 2.35
N VAL A 43 0.86 -1.65 1.43
CA VAL A 43 -0.12 -2.71 1.14
C VAL A 43 0.49 -4.04 1.55
N ILE A 44 -0.14 -4.69 2.53
CA ILE A 44 0.28 -6.01 3.03
C ILE A 44 -0.18 -7.08 2.04
N ASP A 45 0.70 -8.05 1.77
CA ASP A 45 0.39 -9.18 0.90
C ASP A 45 -0.82 -9.96 1.44
N ALA A 46 -1.78 -10.26 0.56
CA ALA A 46 -3.00 -10.99 0.91
C ALA A 46 -2.69 -12.36 1.56
N ARG A 47 -1.58 -13.01 1.18
CA ARG A 47 -1.13 -14.29 1.72
C ARG A 47 -0.72 -14.23 3.20
N LEU A 48 -0.48 -13.02 3.72
CA LEU A 48 -0.08 -12.79 5.10
C LEU A 48 -1.23 -12.30 5.98
N ARG A 49 -2.44 -12.11 5.42
CA ARG A 49 -3.62 -11.64 6.17
C ARG A 49 -4.01 -12.57 7.32
N ASP A 50 -3.91 -13.89 7.11
CA ASP A 50 -4.30 -14.90 8.11
C ASP A 50 -3.16 -15.24 9.08
N ASN A 51 -1.95 -14.70 8.86
CA ASN A 51 -0.82 -14.94 9.74
C ASN A 51 -0.78 -13.87 10.84
N VAL A 52 -1.55 -14.11 11.89
CA VAL A 52 -1.76 -13.23 13.06
C VAL A 52 -0.44 -12.65 13.60
N THR A 53 0.64 -13.43 13.60
CA THR A 53 1.98 -13.01 14.07
C THR A 53 2.54 -11.80 13.30
N TYR A 54 2.16 -11.61 12.04
CA TYR A 54 2.64 -10.50 11.21
C TYR A 54 1.73 -9.27 11.23
N ALA A 55 0.43 -9.45 11.43
CA ALA A 55 -0.49 -8.33 11.63
C ALA A 55 -0.09 -7.50 12.86
N HIS A 56 0.40 -8.15 13.92
CA HIS A 56 0.86 -7.49 15.16
C HIS A 56 2.11 -6.61 15.00
N ARG A 57 2.87 -6.70 13.90
CA ARG A 57 4.05 -5.85 13.66
C ARG A 57 3.72 -4.48 13.07
N PHE A 58 2.45 -4.22 12.78
CA PHE A 58 1.98 -2.97 12.19
C PHE A 58 0.94 -2.35 13.13
N VAL A 59 1.40 -1.45 14.00
CA VAL A 59 0.61 -0.57 14.88
C VAL A 59 0.94 0.88 14.61
#